data_AF-A0A0C3PQT2-F1
#
_entry.id   AF-A0A0C3PQT2-F1
#
_cell.length_a   1.000
_cell.length_b   1.000
_cell.length_c   1.000
_cell.angle_alpha   90.00
_cell.angle_beta   90.00
_cell.angle_gamma   90.00
#
_symmetry.space_group_name_H-M   'P 1'
#
loop_
_entity.id
_entity.type
_entity.pdbx_description
1 polymer ?
#
loop_
_entity_poly.entity_id
_entity_poly.type
_entity_poly.pdbx_seq_one_letter_code
_entity_poly.pdbx_strand_id
1 'polypeptide(L)'
;LATLARLQRTLDPLDIEGLSKLWKTETPSSVAVGVGSREVKLAEWETFLDEYLAEMKKPKEDLEREWANPTHERLRYYLLAYLMSATFKDCSVILRFAPGEGPTITAIDLDPKSVDRLAKWEKLDNEIVGCFIESGDKAKPACVDARVE
;
A
#
# COMPACT_ATOMS: atom_id res chain seq x y z
N LEU A 1 -9.61 13.80 -5.17
CA LEU A 1 -8.49 13.30 -4.32
C LEU A 1 -8.95 12.33 -3.24
N ALA A 2 -10.11 12.53 -2.59
CA ALA A 2 -10.60 11.62 -1.53
C ALA A 2 -10.61 10.13 -1.93
N THR A 3 -11.00 9.79 -3.16
CA THR A 3 -10.97 8.41 -3.66
C THR A 3 -9.56 7.82 -3.68
N LEU A 4 -8.56 8.54 -4.20
CA LEU A 4 -7.17 8.08 -4.20
C LEU A 4 -6.65 7.91 -2.78
N ALA A 5 -6.93 8.87 -1.90
CA ALA A 5 -6.51 8.81 -0.51
C ALA A 5 -7.16 7.63 0.26
N ARG A 6 -8.40 7.26 -0.09
CA ARG A 6 -9.06 6.06 0.46
C ARG A 6 -8.42 4.78 -0.08
N LEU A 7 -8.18 4.71 -1.40
CA LEU A 7 -7.55 3.55 -2.03
C LEU A 7 -6.16 3.30 -1.44
N GLN A 8 -5.31 4.32 -1.40
CA GLN A 8 -3.95 4.25 -0.84
C GLN A 8 -3.94 3.72 0.61
N ARG A 9 -4.85 4.21 1.48
CA ARG A 9 -4.93 3.78 2.88
C ARG A 9 -5.48 2.36 3.05
N THR A 10 -6.57 2.04 2.36
CA THR A 10 -7.26 0.74 2.54
C THR A 10 -6.54 -0.42 1.86
N LEU A 11 -5.73 -0.15 0.84
CA LEU A 11 -4.91 -1.14 0.14
C LEU A 11 -3.54 -1.36 0.81
N ASP A 12 -3.11 -0.46 1.69
CA ASP A 12 -1.86 -0.62 2.43
C ASP A 12 -2.07 -0.42 3.94
N PRO A 13 -2.85 -1.32 4.59
CA PRO A 13 -3.15 -1.21 6.01
C PRO A 13 -1.98 -1.64 6.92
N LEU A 14 -1.02 -2.41 6.39
CA LEU A 14 0.10 -2.96 7.16
C LEU A 14 1.38 -2.15 7.01
N ASP A 15 1.45 -1.28 6.00
CA ASP A 15 2.69 -0.72 5.49
C ASP A 15 3.70 -1.83 5.06
N ILE A 16 4.83 -1.42 4.49
CA ILE A 16 5.89 -2.34 4.07
C ILE A 16 6.53 -3.05 5.26
N GLU A 17 6.60 -2.40 6.42
CA GLU A 17 7.14 -2.99 7.65
C GLU A 17 6.24 -4.12 8.16
N GLY A 18 4.93 -3.89 8.26
CA GLY A 18 3.98 -4.92 8.69
C GLY A 18 3.88 -6.07 7.69
N LEU A 19 3.90 -5.77 6.40
CA LEU A 19 3.94 -6.78 5.34
C LEU A 19 5.23 -7.63 5.41
N SER A 20 6.38 -6.99 5.65
CA SER A 20 7.66 -7.67 5.82
C SER A 20 7.65 -8.57 7.06
N LYS A 21 7.10 -8.11 8.18
CA LYS A 21 6.92 -8.93 9.39
C LYS A 21 6.06 -10.16 9.11
N LEU A 22 4.94 -9.99 8.41
CA LEU A 22 4.07 -11.10 8.02
C LEU A 22 4.78 -12.07 7.06
N TRP A 23 5.52 -11.56 6.08
CA TRP A 23 6.30 -12.40 5.15
C TRP A 23 7.33 -13.29 5.87
N LYS A 24 7.97 -12.76 6.92
CA LYS A 24 8.97 -13.45 7.73
C LYS A 24 8.39 -14.52 8.67
N THR A 25 7.06 -14.67 8.77
CA THR A 25 6.46 -15.81 9.48
C THR A 25 6.53 -17.09 8.68
N GLU A 26 6.50 -16.99 7.34
CA GLU A 26 6.51 -18.12 6.40
C GLU A 26 7.86 -18.34 5.72
N THR A 27 8.78 -17.40 5.87
CA THR A 27 10.09 -17.43 5.22
C THR A 27 11.21 -17.19 6.23
N PRO A 28 12.44 -17.66 5.96
CA PRO A 28 13.58 -17.34 6.83
C PRO A 28 13.72 -15.82 7.00
N SER A 29 14.03 -15.38 8.22
CA SER A 29 14.08 -13.96 8.58
C SER A 29 15.05 -13.10 7.76
N SER A 30 16.04 -13.74 7.12
CA SER A 30 17.01 -13.12 6.22
C SER A 30 16.49 -12.86 4.80
N VAL A 31 15.32 -13.38 4.45
CA VAL A 31 14.72 -13.23 3.13
C VAL A 31 13.87 -11.94 3.10
N ALA A 32 14.24 -11.03 2.20
CA ALA A 32 13.49 -9.79 1.99
C ALA A 32 12.08 -10.07 1.42
N VAL A 33 11.15 -9.16 1.67
CA VAL A 33 9.75 -9.33 1.25
C VAL A 33 9.63 -9.48 -0.28
N GLY A 34 8.82 -10.46 -0.70
CA GLY A 34 8.57 -10.74 -2.11
C GLY A 34 9.64 -11.59 -2.82
N VAL A 35 10.81 -11.83 -2.21
CA VAL A 35 11.85 -12.66 -2.84
C VAL A 35 11.37 -14.10 -2.99
N GLY A 36 11.43 -14.63 -4.22
CA GLY A 36 10.92 -15.97 -4.55
C GLY A 36 9.40 -16.04 -4.73
N SER A 37 8.69 -14.92 -4.54
CA SER A 37 7.28 -14.82 -4.90
C SER A 37 7.11 -14.73 -6.40
N ARG A 38 6.02 -15.31 -6.92
CA ARG A 38 5.71 -15.27 -8.34
C ARG A 38 5.02 -13.96 -8.73
N GLU A 39 5.25 -13.52 -9.97
CA GLU A 39 4.51 -12.41 -10.56
C GLU A 39 3.00 -12.67 -10.56
N VAL A 40 2.25 -11.56 -10.46
CA VAL A 40 0.79 -11.56 -10.39
C VAL A 40 0.22 -11.70 -11.79
N LYS A 41 -0.70 -12.65 -11.97
CA LYS A 41 -1.41 -12.84 -13.25
C LYS A 41 -2.69 -12.01 -13.25
N LEU A 42 -3.21 -11.68 -14.44
CA LEU A 42 -4.45 -10.91 -14.56
C LEU A 42 -5.64 -11.53 -13.81
N ALA A 43 -5.85 -12.85 -13.93
CA ALA A 43 -6.93 -13.55 -13.22
C ALA A 43 -6.79 -13.48 -11.67
N GLU A 44 -5.55 -13.34 -11.18
CA GLU A 44 -5.29 -13.18 -9.75
C GLU A 44 -5.62 -11.77 -9.29
N TRP A 45 -5.37 -10.75 -10.13
CA TRP A 45 -5.84 -9.39 -9.89
C TRP A 45 -7.36 -9.31 -9.84
N GLU A 46 -8.07 -9.98 -10.75
CA GLU A 46 -9.53 -10.04 -10.76
C GLU A 46 -10.07 -10.61 -9.44
N THR A 47 -9.53 -11.76 -9.02
CA THR A 47 -9.92 -12.41 -7.76
C THR A 47 -9.66 -11.50 -6.55
N PHE A 48 -8.48 -10.86 -6.52
CA PHE A 48 -8.13 -9.90 -5.46
C PHE A 48 -9.08 -8.71 -5.42
N LEU A 49 -9.45 -8.15 -6.58
CA LEU A 49 -10.36 -7.00 -6.65
C LEU A 49 -11.75 -7.36 -6.12
N ASP A 50 -12.27 -8.54 -6.46
CA ASP A 50 -13.54 -9.02 -5.94
C ASP A 50 -13.51 -9.17 -4.41
N GLU A 51 -12.43 -9.77 -3.88
CA GLU A 51 -12.22 -9.91 -2.43
C GLU A 51 -12.13 -8.54 -1.75
N TYR A 52 -11.25 -7.64 -2.22
CA TYR A 52 -11.08 -6.29 -1.69
C TYR A 52 -12.40 -5.50 -1.69
N LEU A 53 -13.15 -5.52 -2.80
CA LEU A 53 -14.43 -4.82 -2.89
C LEU A 53 -15.50 -5.42 -1.97
N ALA A 54 -15.46 -6.73 -1.70
CA ALA A 54 -16.31 -7.36 -0.70
C ALA A 54 -15.92 -6.93 0.72
N GLU A 55 -14.63 -6.86 1.03
CA GLU A 55 -14.12 -6.40 2.33
C GLU A 55 -14.48 -4.96 2.62
N MET A 56 -14.42 -4.07 1.63
CA MET A 56 -14.77 -2.66 1.81
C MET A 56 -16.26 -2.43 2.15
N LYS A 57 -17.10 -3.49 2.15
CA LYS A 57 -18.48 -3.45 2.64
C LYS A 57 -18.60 -3.79 4.13
N LYS A 58 -17.55 -4.34 4.75
CA LYS A 58 -17.50 -4.63 6.19
C LYS A 58 -17.48 -3.32 6.99
N PRO A 59 -17.97 -3.32 8.24
CA PRO A 59 -17.74 -2.22 9.17
C PRO A 59 -16.24 -1.93 9.34
N LYS A 60 -15.90 -0.66 9.54
CA LYS A 60 -14.51 -0.21 9.64
C LYS A 60 -13.79 -0.87 10.82
N GLU A 61 -14.50 -1.08 11.92
CA GLU A 61 -13.98 -1.67 13.15
C GLU A 61 -13.58 -3.14 12.95
N ASP A 62 -14.31 -3.85 12.08
CA ASP A 62 -13.99 -5.24 11.74
C ASP A 62 -12.74 -5.30 10.85
N LEU A 63 -12.63 -4.39 9.88
CA LEU A 63 -11.41 -4.26 9.05
C LEU A 63 -10.19 -3.95 9.91
N GLU A 64 -10.29 -2.98 10.82
CA GLU A 64 -9.18 -2.61 11.71
C GLU A 64 -8.76 -3.76 12.63
N ARG A 65 -9.71 -4.59 13.08
CA ARG A 65 -9.39 -5.79 13.88
C ARG A 65 -8.63 -6.83 13.07
N GLU A 66 -9.01 -7.04 11.81
CA GLU A 66 -8.30 -7.93 10.88
C GLU A 66 -6.90 -7.39 10.55
N TRP A 67 -6.76 -6.09 10.30
CA TRP A 67 -5.47 -5.45 10.01
C TRP A 67 -4.52 -5.44 11.21
N ALA A 68 -5.04 -5.36 12.43
CA ALA A 68 -4.23 -5.44 13.64
C ALA A 68 -3.66 -6.85 13.89
N ASN A 69 -4.30 -7.89 13.35
CA ASN A 69 -3.88 -9.28 13.49
C ASN A 69 -3.92 -10.01 12.13
N PRO A 70 -3.06 -9.64 11.17
CA PRO A 70 -3.06 -10.25 9.85
C PRO A 70 -2.61 -11.71 9.94
N THR A 71 -3.32 -12.61 9.25
CA THR A 71 -2.99 -14.04 9.22
C THR A 71 -2.10 -14.37 8.02
N HIS A 72 -1.23 -15.37 8.19
CA HIS A 72 -0.33 -15.85 7.13
C HIS A 72 -1.08 -16.37 5.89
N GLU A 73 -2.26 -16.96 6.07
CA GLU A 73 -3.16 -17.41 4.99
C GLU A 73 -3.54 -16.27 4.03
N ARG A 74 -3.54 -15.03 4.53
CA ARG A 74 -3.84 -13.81 3.76
C ARG A 74 -2.60 -13.09 3.25
N LEU A 75 -1.40 -13.66 3.41
CA LEU A 75 -0.16 -13.01 2.96
C LEU A 75 -0.21 -12.63 1.47
N ARG A 76 -0.75 -13.51 0.62
CA ARG A 76 -0.86 -13.20 -0.82
C ARG A 76 -1.83 -12.05 -1.10
N TYR A 77 -2.94 -11.98 -0.38
CA TYR A 77 -3.87 -10.85 -0.46
C TYR A 77 -3.15 -9.54 -0.10
N TYR A 78 -2.42 -9.49 1.02
CA TYR A 78 -1.71 -8.28 1.45
C TYR A 78 -0.56 -7.88 0.51
N LEU A 79 0.13 -8.83 -0.12
CA LEU A 79 1.11 -8.53 -1.17
C LEU A 79 0.46 -7.81 -2.36
N LEU A 80 -0.67 -8.33 -2.86
CA LEU A 80 -1.39 -7.72 -3.98
C LEU A 80 -1.97 -6.35 -3.61
N ALA A 81 -2.52 -6.24 -2.39
CA ALA A 81 -3.01 -4.98 -1.86
C ALA A 81 -1.91 -3.91 -1.84
N TYR A 82 -0.72 -4.26 -1.31
CA TYR A 82 0.42 -3.35 -1.28
C TYR A 82 0.87 -2.90 -2.68
N LEU A 83 1.00 -3.84 -3.64
CA LEU A 83 1.38 -3.52 -5.02
C LEU A 83 0.36 -2.58 -5.69
N MET A 84 -0.94 -2.80 -5.46
CA MET A 84 -2.00 -1.93 -5.94
C MET A 84 -1.94 -0.55 -5.26
N SER A 85 -1.69 -0.50 -3.94
CA SER A 85 -1.49 0.76 -3.22
C SER A 85 -0.30 1.54 -3.78
N ALA A 86 0.85 0.89 -3.99
CA ALA A 86 2.04 1.50 -4.58
C ALA A 86 1.76 2.06 -5.99
N THR A 87 0.85 1.43 -6.75
CA THR A 87 0.39 1.97 -8.04
C THR A 87 -0.34 3.30 -7.86
N PHE A 88 -1.26 3.39 -6.89
CA PHE A 88 -1.97 4.64 -6.60
C PHE A 88 -1.11 5.69 -5.88
N LYS A 89 -0.08 5.31 -5.14
CA LYS A 89 0.88 6.25 -4.51
C LYS A 89 1.74 6.95 -5.57
N ASP A 90 2.13 6.22 -6.61
CA ASP A 90 2.99 6.71 -7.69
C ASP A 90 2.21 7.23 -8.92
N CYS A 91 0.88 7.28 -8.88
CA CYS A 91 0.08 7.72 -10.03
C CYS A 91 0.07 9.25 -10.19
N SER A 92 -0.11 9.73 -11.42
CA SER A 92 -0.23 11.17 -11.69
C SER A 92 -1.69 11.57 -11.90
N VAL A 93 -2.05 12.81 -11.51
CA VAL A 93 -3.39 13.38 -11.75
C VAL A 93 -3.27 14.57 -12.70
N ILE A 94 -3.97 14.50 -13.83
CA ILE A 94 -4.06 15.58 -14.82
C ILE A 94 -5.35 16.36 -14.58
N LEU A 95 -5.19 17.68 -14.44
CA LEU A 95 -6.29 18.64 -14.41
C LEU A 95 -6.31 19.39 -15.74
N ARG A 96 -7.42 19.28 -16.48
CA ARG A 96 -7.61 20.01 -17.74
C ARG A 96 -8.66 21.10 -17.55
N PHE A 97 -8.32 22.32 -17.96
CA PHE A 97 -9.20 23.48 -17.98
C PHE A 97 -9.31 23.96 -19.44
N ALA A 98 -10.49 23.80 -20.05
CA ALA A 98 -10.75 24.24 -21.41
C ALA A 98 -11.82 25.34 -21.42
N PRO A 99 -11.62 26.46 -22.15
CA PRO A 99 -12.62 27.53 -22.23
C PRO A 99 -13.96 27.01 -22.78
N GLY A 100 -15.06 27.31 -22.08
CA GLY A 100 -16.39 26.85 -22.47
C GLY A 100 -16.73 25.42 -22.07
N GLU A 101 -15.78 24.68 -21.46
CA GLU A 101 -16.01 23.35 -20.87
C GLU A 101 -15.83 23.39 -19.35
N GLY A 102 -16.44 22.44 -18.64
CA GLY A 102 -16.13 22.20 -17.23
C GLY A 102 -14.72 21.61 -17.03
N PRO A 103 -14.08 21.81 -15.87
CA PRO A 103 -12.79 21.20 -15.58
C PRO A 103 -12.91 19.67 -15.56
N THR A 104 -11.90 18.97 -16.09
CA THR A 104 -11.85 17.50 -16.04
C THR A 104 -10.62 17.00 -15.28
N ILE A 105 -10.76 15.86 -14.62
CA ILE A 105 -9.72 15.24 -13.80
C ILE A 105 -9.49 13.82 -14.31
N THR A 106 -8.23 13.44 -14.53
CA THR A 106 -7.87 12.09 -14.98
C THR A 106 -6.67 11.58 -14.18
N ALA A 107 -6.72 10.33 -13.73
CA ALA A 107 -5.56 9.64 -13.17
C ALA A 107 -4.87 8.85 -14.28
N ILE A 108 -3.54 8.92 -14.34
CA ILE A 108 -2.68 8.21 -15.30
C ILE A 108 -1.58 7.45 -14.54
N ASP A 109 -0.78 6.67 -15.26
CA ASP A 109 0.31 5.84 -14.69
C ASP A 109 -0.21 4.76 -13.72
N LEU A 110 -1.29 4.08 -14.12
CA LEU A 110 -2.02 3.09 -13.31
C LEU A 110 -1.61 1.63 -13.57
N ASP A 111 -0.46 1.40 -14.18
CA ASP A 111 0.05 0.05 -14.40
C ASP A 111 0.44 -0.60 -13.05
N PRO A 112 -0.10 -1.78 -12.71
CA PRO A 112 0.23 -2.46 -11.47
C PRO A 112 1.73 -2.69 -11.32
N LYS A 113 2.25 -2.39 -10.13
CA LYS A 113 3.67 -2.59 -9.83
C LYS A 113 3.99 -4.08 -9.71
N SER A 114 5.22 -4.44 -10.08
CA SER A 114 5.71 -5.82 -10.03
C SER A 114 6.18 -6.22 -8.62
N VAL A 115 6.08 -7.53 -8.33
CA VAL A 115 6.46 -8.13 -7.05
C VAL A 115 7.96 -7.98 -6.80
N ASP A 116 8.77 -7.95 -7.86
CA ASP A 116 10.23 -7.80 -7.79
C ASP A 116 10.71 -6.51 -7.09
N ARG A 117 9.83 -5.49 -6.99
CA ARG A 117 10.14 -4.21 -6.36
C ARG A 117 10.03 -4.22 -4.85
N LEU A 118 9.31 -5.19 -4.27
CA LEU A 118 9.00 -5.22 -2.83
C LEU A 118 10.26 -5.19 -1.97
N ALA A 119 11.25 -6.04 -2.27
CA ALA A 119 12.52 -6.08 -1.53
C ALA A 119 13.28 -4.74 -1.63
N LYS A 120 13.24 -4.08 -2.79
CA LYS A 120 13.85 -2.76 -2.96
C LYS A 120 13.12 -1.71 -2.14
N TRP A 121 11.80 -1.73 -2.11
CA TRP A 121 11.00 -0.78 -1.35
C TRP A 121 11.14 -0.96 0.15
N GLU A 122 11.19 -2.20 0.66
CA GLU A 122 11.51 -2.47 2.07
C GLU A 122 12.87 -1.85 2.44
N LYS A 123 13.88 -2.04 1.59
CA LYS A 123 15.21 -1.46 1.84
C LYS A 123 15.16 0.07 1.83
N LEU A 124 14.53 0.66 0.80
CA LEU A 124 14.45 2.10 0.63
C LEU A 124 13.67 2.77 1.78
N ASP A 125 12.61 2.13 2.25
CA ASP A 125 11.82 2.61 3.39
C ASP A 125 12.69 2.73 4.65
N ASN A 126 13.43 1.66 4.98
CA ASN A 126 14.37 1.67 6.09
C ASN A 126 15.46 2.75 5.95
N GLU A 127 15.99 2.96 4.74
CA GLU A 127 16.97 4.01 4.46
C GLU A 127 16.38 5.42 4.65
N ILE A 128 15.17 5.67 4.14
CA ILE A 128 14.48 6.97 4.31
C ILE A 128 14.25 7.26 5.78
N VAL A 129 13.71 6.29 6.53
CA VAL A 129 13.46 6.45 7.97
C VAL A 129 14.76 6.66 8.74
N GLY A 130 15.80 5.88 8.44
CA GLY A 130 17.13 6.02 9.05
C GLY A 130 17.73 7.40 8.81
N CYS A 131 17.76 7.86 7.55
CA CYS A 131 18.25 9.19 7.20
C CYS A 131 17.42 10.31 7.83
N PHE A 132 16.09 10.16 7.89
CA PHE A 132 15.21 11.14 8.53
C PHE A 132 15.54 11.27 10.03
N ILE A 133 15.71 10.16 10.75
CA ILE A 133 16.12 10.15 12.15
C ILE A 133 17.50 10.81 12.33
N GLU A 134 18.47 10.47 11.49
CA GLU A 134 19.84 11.01 11.56
C GLU A 134 19.91 12.50 11.23
N SER A 135 19.07 12.99 10.32
CA SER A 135 19.01 14.41 9.94
C SER A 135 18.72 15.34 11.11
N GLY A 136 18.20 14.80 12.22
CA GLY A 136 18.05 15.53 13.47
C GLY A 136 17.05 16.67 13.39
N ASP A 137 16.08 16.61 12.46
CA ASP A 137 15.00 17.58 12.39
C ASP A 137 14.14 17.47 13.65
N LYS A 138 14.48 18.28 14.66
CA LYS A 138 13.93 18.20 16.04
C LYS A 138 12.48 18.61 16.14
N ALA A 139 11.91 19.19 15.09
CA ALA A 139 10.48 19.33 14.99
C ALA A 139 9.92 17.93 14.79
N LYS A 140 9.56 17.22 15.88
CA LYS A 140 8.72 16.02 15.79
C LYS A 140 7.45 16.45 15.06
N PRO A 141 7.29 16.20 13.76
CA PRO A 141 6.11 16.66 13.07
C PRO A 141 4.95 15.93 13.73
N ALA A 142 3.90 16.68 14.09
CA ALA A 142 2.69 16.05 14.60
C ALA A 142 2.22 15.08 13.51
N CYS A 143 2.21 13.78 13.83
CA CYS A 143 1.70 12.79 12.91
C CYS A 143 0.21 13.11 12.68
N VAL A 144 -0.13 13.52 11.47
CA VAL A 144 -1.51 13.89 11.08
C VAL A 144 -2.49 12.73 11.20
N ASP A 145 -1.98 11.50 11.22
CA ASP A 145 -2.75 10.27 11.39
C ASP A 145 -2.59 9.66 12.80
N ALA A 146 -1.79 10.25 13.70
CA ALA A 146 -1.76 9.79 15.09
C ALA A 146 -3.14 10.01 15.69
N ARG A 147 -3.78 8.92 16.11
CA ARG A 147 -4.98 9.01 16.92
C ARG A 147 -4.62 9.80 18.18
N VAL A 148 -5.27 10.94 18.36
CA VAL A 148 -5.27 11.61 19.66
C VAL A 148 -6.03 10.65 20.59
N GLU A 149 -5.29 9.97 21.46
CA GLU A 149 -5.89 9.29 22.62
C GLU A 149 -6.49 10.31 23.59
#